data_AF-A0A4U6K927-F1
#
_entry.id   AF-A0A4U6K927-F1
#
_cell.length_a   1.000
_cell.length_b   1.000
_cell.length_c   1.000
_cell.angle_alpha   90.00
_cell.angle_beta   90.00
_cell.angle_gamma   90.00
#
_symmetry.space_group_name_H-M   'P 1'
#
loop_
_entity.id
_entity.type
_entity.pdbx_description
1 polymer ?
#
loop_
_entity_poly.entity_id
_entity_poly.type
_entity_poly.pdbx_seq_one_letter_code
_entity_poly.pdbx_strand_id
1 'polypeptide(L)' 'CQAQALALRKTLPGDWLWVGATAPAEPGCTPQALQTLLGREFRHAVFDAGQGFDAAAFAALSGTLRAGSWLVLLTPP' A
#
# COMPACT_ATOMS: atom_id res chain seq x y z
N CYS A 1 8.50 9.85 -6.25
CA CYS A 1 7.32 9.20 -5.63
C CYS A 1 7.70 8.37 -4.39
N GLN A 2 8.58 7.37 -4.51
CA GLN A 2 8.91 6.46 -3.39
C GLN A 2 9.52 7.16 -2.17
N ALA A 3 10.47 8.08 -2.37
CA ALA A 3 11.10 8.81 -1.25
C ALA A 3 10.08 9.63 -0.45
N GLN A 4 9.10 10.25 -1.11
CA GLN A 4 8.02 10.98 -0.43
C GLN A 4 7.13 10.03 0.39
N ALA A 5 6.80 8.85 -0.14
CA ALA A 5 6.02 7.86 0.59
C ALA A 5 6.75 7.33 1.84
N LEU A 6 8.06 7.10 1.74
CA LEU A 6 8.88 6.73 2.89
C LEU A 6 8.95 7.86 3.93
N ALA A 7 8.98 9.12 3.51
CA ALA A 7 8.91 10.26 4.42
C ALA A 7 7.55 10.34 5.14
N LEU A 8 6.44 10.16 4.43
CA LEU A 8 5.09 10.09 5.02
C LEU A 8 4.96 8.97 6.04
N ARG A 9 5.53 7.80 5.75
CA ARG A 9 5.57 6.67 6.68
C ARG A 9 6.32 6.99 7.98
N LYS A 10 7.36 7.82 7.92
CA LYS A 10 8.12 8.24 9.11
C LYS A 10 7.37 9.28 9.95
N THR A 11 6.53 10.11 9.34
CA THR A 11 5.80 11.17 10.05
C THR A 11 4.45 10.71 10.61
N LEU A 12 3.80 9.73 9.99
CA LEU A 12 2.49 9.22 10.42
C LEU A 12 2.60 7.80 10.99
N PRO A 13 2.28 7.58 12.27
CA PRO A 13 2.40 6.26 12.89
C PRO A 13 1.33 5.28 12.37
N GLY A 14 1.76 4.12 11.88
CA GLY A 14 0.87 3.05 11.47
C GLY A 14 1.62 1.87 10.86
N ASP A 15 0.87 0.85 10.46
CA ASP A 15 1.44 -0.40 9.95
C ASP A 15 2.03 -0.25 8.55
N TRP A 16 1.50 0.68 7.73
CA TRP A 16 2.01 1.01 6.40
C TRP A 16 2.28 -0.20 5.51
N LEU A 17 1.22 -0.94 5.15
CA LEU A 17 1.32 -2.05 4.21
C LEU A 17 1.77 -1.55 2.84
N TRP A 18 2.87 -2.09 2.32
CA TRP A 18 3.35 -1.79 0.97
C TRP A 18 2.91 -2.86 -0.02
N VAL A 19 2.16 -2.47 -1.04
CA VAL A 19 1.66 -3.37 -2.09
C VAL A 19 2.34 -3.02 -3.40
N GLY A 20 3.16 -3.92 -3.93
CA GLY A 20 3.92 -3.68 -5.16
C GLY A 20 4.85 -4.82 -5.52
N ALA A 21 5.46 -4.77 -6.69
CA ALA A 21 6.39 -5.80 -7.15
C ALA A 21 7.64 -5.90 -6.26
N THR A 22 8.06 -4.78 -5.65
CA THR A 22 9.16 -4.74 -4.70
C THR A 22 8.76 -3.84 -3.53
N ALA A 23 8.71 -4.42 -2.33
CA ALA A 23 8.44 -3.65 -1.12
C ALA A 23 9.78 -3.18 -0.52
N PRO A 24 10.02 -1.87 -0.41
CA PRO A 24 11.25 -1.35 0.21
C PRO A 24 11.22 -1.46 1.74
N ALA A 25 10.08 -1.76 2.35
CA ALA A 25 9.93 -1.90 3.77
C ALA A 25 8.75 -2.78 4.14
N GLU A 26 8.93 -3.61 5.17
CA GLU A 26 7.87 -4.46 5.73
C GLU A 26 6.86 -3.66 6.57
N PRO A 27 5.60 -4.08 6.68
CA PRO A 27 4.99 -5.22 5.99
C PRO A 27 4.77 -4.95 4.50
N GLY A 28 5.17 -5.89 3.65
CA GLY A 28 5.06 -5.79 2.18
C GLY A 28 4.43 -7.01 1.53
N CYS A 29 3.73 -6.82 0.41
CA CYS A 29 3.22 -7.93 -0.40
C CYS A 29 3.07 -7.54 -1.88
N THR A 30 2.94 -8.54 -2.75
CA THR A 30 2.60 -8.30 -4.16
C THR A 30 1.09 -8.06 -4.32
N PRO A 31 0.64 -7.35 -5.37
CA PRO A 31 -0.79 -7.17 -5.65
C PRO A 31 -1.57 -8.49 -5.70
N GLN A 32 -0.97 -9.57 -6.22
CA GLN A 32 -1.58 -10.90 -6.29
C GLN A 32 -1.74 -11.55 -4.90
N ALA A 33 -0.77 -11.34 -4.01
CA ALA A 33 -0.81 -11.86 -2.64
C ALA A 33 -1.84 -11.13 -1.76
N LEU A 34 -2.31 -9.95 -2.17
CA LEU A 34 -3.24 -9.14 -1.39
C LEU A 34 -4.57 -9.87 -1.09
N GLN A 35 -5.01 -10.77 -1.98
CA GLN A 35 -6.20 -11.59 -1.75
C GLN A 35 -6.09 -12.47 -0.49
N THR A 36 -4.86 -12.84 -0.11
CA THR A 36 -4.60 -13.64 1.10
C THR A 36 -4.64 -12.81 2.39
N LEU A 37 -4.65 -11.47 2.27
CA LEU A 37 -4.70 -10.54 3.39
C LEU A 37 -6.11 -10.01 3.66
N LEU A 38 -7.11 -10.47 2.91
CA LEU A 38 -8.52 -10.12 3.12
C LEU A 38 -9.00 -10.55 4.51
N GLY A 39 -9.79 -9.68 5.15
CA GLY A 39 -10.23 -9.84 6.54
C GLY A 39 -9.28 -9.25 7.60
N ARG A 40 -8.14 -8.69 7.17
CA ARG A 40 -7.27 -7.87 8.01
C ARG A 40 -7.53 -6.39 7.73
N GLU A 41 -7.32 -5.57 8.76
CA GLU A 41 -7.38 -4.13 8.63
C GLU A 41 -6.00 -3.51 8.83
N PHE A 42 -5.69 -2.49 8.02
CA PHE A 42 -4.44 -1.74 8.11
C PHE A 42 -4.71 -0.27 8.38
N ARG A 43 -3.81 0.38 9.14
CA ARG A 43 -3.94 1.82 9.40
C ARG A 43 -3.54 2.67 8.20
N HIS A 44 -2.51 2.32 7.44
CA HIS A 44 -2.07 3.07 6.27
C HIS A 44 -1.52 2.09 5.24
N ALA A 45 -1.55 2.44 3.96
CA ALA A 45 -0.96 1.62 2.91
C ALA A 45 -0.37 2.46 1.76
N VAL A 46 0.61 1.85 1.09
CA VAL A 46 1.18 2.34 -0.16
C VAL A 46 0.90 1.32 -1.24
N PHE A 47 0.36 1.75 -2.37
CA PHE A 47 0.25 0.95 -3.58
C PHE A 47 1.26 1.46 -4.61
N ASP A 48 2.23 0.65 -4.96
CA ASP A 48 3.25 0.97 -5.95
C ASP A 48 2.83 0.47 -7.33
N ALA A 49 2.40 1.41 -8.18
CA ALA A 49 2.00 1.14 -9.55
C ALA A 49 3.13 1.40 -10.57
N GLY A 50 4.38 1.52 -10.12
CA GLY A 50 5.52 1.87 -10.96
C GLY A 50 5.80 0.87 -12.10
N GLN A 51 5.37 -0.38 -11.96
CA GLN A 51 5.51 -1.45 -12.97
C GLN A 51 4.16 -1.94 -13.54
N GLY A 52 3.08 -1.19 -13.29
CA GLY A 52 1.72 -1.55 -13.67
C GLY A 52 0.72 -1.38 -12.54
N PHE A 53 -0.56 -1.23 -12.89
CA PHE A 53 -1.64 -0.99 -11.95
C PHE A 53 -2.69 -2.09 -12.01
N ASP A 54 -2.83 -2.84 -10.91
CA ASP A 54 -3.91 -3.81 -10.73
C ASP A 54 -5.09 -3.13 -10.00
N ALA A 55 -6.14 -2.83 -10.75
CA ALA A 55 -7.31 -2.14 -10.22
C ALA A 55 -8.08 -2.96 -9.17
N ALA A 56 -8.11 -4.29 -9.32
CA ALA A 56 -8.79 -5.18 -8.37
C ALA A 56 -8.02 -5.23 -7.05
N ALA A 57 -6.69 -5.35 -7.10
CA ALA A 57 -5.86 -5.28 -5.92
C ALA A 57 -5.96 -3.90 -5.24
N PHE A 58 -5.98 -2.81 -6.00
CA PHE A 58 -6.14 -1.47 -5.44
C PHE A 58 -7.49 -1.30 -4.71
N ALA A 59 -8.59 -1.77 -5.30
CA ALA A 59 -9.91 -1.74 -4.67
C ALA A 59 -9.99 -2.63 -3.43
N ALA A 60 -9.37 -3.81 -3.46
CA ALA A 60 -9.27 -4.67 -2.29
C ALA A 60 -8.47 -4.00 -1.17
N LEU A 61 -7.33 -3.37 -1.50
CA LEU A 61 -6.50 -2.68 -0.53
C LEU A 61 -7.26 -1.55 0.15
N SER A 62 -7.96 -0.70 -0.62
CA SER A 62 -8.73 0.40 -0.07
C SER A 62 -9.83 -0.08 0.89
N GLY A 63 -10.43 -1.24 0.61
CA GLY A 63 -11.41 -1.89 1.49
C GLY A 63 -10.84 -2.44 2.80
N THR A 64 -9.52 -2.61 2.92
CA THR A 64 -8.86 -3.07 4.16
C THR A 64 -8.41 -1.92 5.06
N LEU A 65 -8.58 -0.67 4.65
CA LEU A 65 -8.12 0.49 5.42
C LEU A 65 -9.15 0.94 6.45
N ARG A 66 -8.66 1.25 7.66
CA ARG A 66 -9.51 1.82 8.73
C ARG A 66 -9.96 3.24 8.41
N ALA A 67 -10.97 3.75 9.12
CA ALA A 67 -11.31 5.16 9.04
C ALA A 67 -10.13 6.07 9.46
N GLY A 68 -9.93 7.19 8.73
CA GLY A 68 -8.81 8.11 8.96
C GLY A 68 -7.46 7.64 8.39
N SER A 69 -7.46 6.55 7.62
CA SER A 69 -6.27 6.01 6.97
C SER A 69 -5.88 6.79 5.71
N TRP A 70 -4.59 6.73 5.37
CA TRP A 70 -4.05 7.17 4.09
C TRP A 70 -3.81 5.98 3.18
N LEU A 71 -4.27 6.11 1.92
CA LEU A 71 -3.89 5.25 0.81
C LEU A 71 -3.03 6.07 -0.15
N VAL A 72 -1.74 5.74 -0.23
CA VAL A 72 -0.79 6.46 -1.09
C VAL A 72 -0.56 5.65 -2.35
N LEU A 73 -0.89 6.22 -3.51
CA LEU A 73 -0.63 5.61 -4.82
C LEU A 73 0.66 6.18 -5.40
N LEU A 74 1.63 5.33 -5.73
CA LEU A 74 2.83 5.72 -6.48
C LEU A 74 2.60 5.44 -7.95
N THR A 75 2.73 6.46 -8.78
CA THR A 75 2.61 6.37 -10.23
C THR A 75 3.97 6.59 -10.90
N PRO A 76 4.17 6.05 -12.11
CA PRO A 76 5.25 6.48 -12.99
C PRO A 76 5.12 7.98 -13.33
N PRO A 77 6.20 8.63 -13.81
CA PRO A 77 6.19 10.03 -14.24
C PRO A 77 5.27 10.29 -15.44
#